data_AF-A0A7X6MPF8-F1
#
_entry.id   AF-A0A7X6MPF8-F1
#
_cell.length_a   1.000
_cell.length_b   1.000
_cell.length_c   1.000
_cell.angle_alpha   90.00
_cell.angle_beta   90.00
_cell.angle_gamma   90.00
#
_symmetry.space_group_name_H-M   'P 1'
#
loop_
_entity.id
_entity.type
_entity.pdbx_description
1 polymer ?
#
loop_
_entity_poly.entity_id
_entity_poly.type
_entity_poly.pdbx_seq_one_letter_code
_entity_poly.pdbx_strand_id
1 'polypeptide(L)'
;MARVTELVAPAILIVACVATGFCVFMCSIDYWSSKGSYKDTAQLMVHSSMFWARWSQDRIWSAPYGELVAEADRCEVIIAYVESKKRSKGKRAAGSRAAFNQHIDRELATYQGMLDAVRNAMNYLNSQGRGPQQPYRA
;
A
#
# COMPACT_ATOMS: atom_id res chain seq x y z
N MET A 1 46.85 9.15 -34.92
CA MET A 1 46.11 8.85 -33.67
C MET A 1 45.45 10.07 -33.02
N ALA A 2 45.69 11.33 -33.46
CA ALA A 2 45.09 12.52 -32.85
C ALA A 2 43.65 12.86 -33.31
N ARG A 3 43.24 12.47 -34.52
CA ARG A 3 41.89 12.76 -35.07
C ARG A 3 40.76 11.94 -34.44
N VAL A 4 41.07 10.79 -33.84
CA VAL A 4 40.05 9.90 -33.25
C VAL A 4 39.60 10.45 -31.90
N THR A 5 40.49 11.10 -31.15
CA THR A 5 40.20 11.70 -29.85
C THR A 5 39.29 12.93 -29.91
N GLU A 6 39.28 13.69 -31.01
CA GLU A 6 38.46 14.91 -31.16
C GLU A 6 36.96 14.61 -31.41
N LEU A 7 36.63 13.47 -32.00
CA LEU A 7 35.25 13.04 -32.25
C LEU A 7 34.65 12.23 -31.10
N VAL A 8 35.50 11.52 -30.36
CA VAL A 8 35.07 10.63 -29.26
C VAL A 8 34.72 11.42 -28.00
N ALA A 9 35.45 12.50 -27.70
CA ALA A 9 35.20 13.35 -26.54
C ALA A 9 33.78 13.98 -26.52
N PRO A 10 33.28 14.64 -27.58
CA PRO A 10 31.92 15.19 -27.58
C PRO A 10 30.85 14.10 -27.57
N ALA A 11 31.08 12.96 -28.23
CA ALA A 11 30.14 11.83 -28.24
C ALA A 11 29.97 11.21 -26.85
N ILE A 12 31.06 11.02 -26.09
CA ILE A 12 31.01 10.55 -24.70
C ILE A 12 30.25 11.54 -23.81
N LEU A 13 30.48 12.84 -23.99
CA LEU A 13 29.80 13.89 -23.23
C LEU A 13 28.30 13.90 -23.48
N ILE A 14 27.87 13.75 -24.74
CA ILE A 14 26.44 13.67 -25.10
C ILE A 14 25.80 12.43 -24.47
N VAL A 15 26.44 11.25 -24.57
CA VAL A 15 25.92 10.00 -23.97
C VAL A 15 25.84 10.12 -22.45
N ALA A 16 26.85 10.71 -21.80
CA ALA A 16 26.84 10.95 -20.36
C ALA A 16 25.73 11.92 -19.94
N CYS A 17 25.51 13.00 -20.70
CA CYS A 17 24.42 13.94 -20.45
C CYS A 17 23.04 13.29 -20.60
N VAL A 18 22.83 12.50 -21.66
CA VAL A 18 21.56 11.79 -21.90
C VAL A 18 21.31 10.75 -20.81
N ALA A 19 22.32 9.95 -20.46
CA ALA A 19 22.22 8.97 -19.38
C ALA A 19 21.90 9.64 -18.03
N THR A 20 22.55 10.76 -17.73
CA THR A 20 22.29 11.50 -16.48
C THR A 20 20.88 12.08 -16.46
N GLY A 21 20.44 12.70 -17.56
CA GLY A 21 19.09 13.23 -17.68
C GLY A 21 18.02 12.14 -17.53
N PHE A 22 18.25 10.99 -18.15
CA PHE A 22 17.37 9.82 -18.03
C PHE A 22 17.31 9.27 -16.60
N CYS A 23 18.45 9.17 -15.92
CA CYS A 23 18.51 8.76 -14.51
C CYS A 23 17.72 9.72 -13.60
N VAL A 24 17.92 11.04 -13.75
CA VAL A 24 17.19 12.04 -12.95
C VAL A 24 15.69 11.98 -13.23
N PHE A 25 15.31 11.79 -14.49
CA PHE A 25 13.92 11.65 -14.89
C PHE A 25 13.27 10.40 -14.27
N MET A 26 13.92 9.24 -14.35
CA MET A 26 13.44 8.00 -13.74
C MET A 26 13.34 8.12 -12.20
N CYS A 27 14.34 8.71 -11.55
CA CYS A 27 14.29 8.96 -10.10
C CYS A 27 13.15 9.92 -9.72
N SER A 28 12.83 10.89 -10.58
CA SER A 28 11.73 11.84 -10.35
C SER A 28 10.36 11.15 -10.46
N ILE A 29 10.19 10.23 -11.42
CA ILE A 29 8.98 9.41 -11.55
C ILE A 29 8.79 8.51 -10.33
N ASP A 30 9.84 7.81 -9.89
CA ASP A 30 9.78 6.93 -8.72
C ASP A 30 9.44 7.73 -7.45
N TYR A 31 10.06 8.90 -7.28
CA TYR A 31 9.77 9.80 -6.17
C TYR A 31 8.31 10.30 -6.18
N TRP A 32 7.79 10.72 -7.33
CA TRP A 32 6.39 11.17 -7.46
C TRP A 32 5.39 10.03 -7.24
N SER A 33 5.65 8.86 -7.81
CA SER A 33 4.83 7.65 -7.64
C SER A 33 4.80 7.21 -6.17
N SER A 34 5.96 7.18 -5.51
CA SER A 34 6.07 6.84 -4.09
C SER A 34 5.32 7.82 -3.21
N LYS A 35 5.39 9.13 -3.52
CA LYS A 35 4.71 10.19 -2.76
C LYS A 35 3.18 10.17 -2.93
N GLY A 36 2.69 9.87 -4.13
CA GLY A 36 1.26 9.67 -4.41
C GLY A 36 0.72 8.45 -3.65
N SER A 37 1.36 7.29 -3.87
CA SER A 37 0.99 6.05 -3.18
C SER A 37 1.04 6.17 -1.66
N TYR A 38 2.03 6.88 -1.10
CA TYR A 38 2.10 7.12 0.34
C TYR A 38 0.94 7.98 0.87
N LYS A 39 0.54 9.04 0.14
CA LYS A 39 -0.60 9.87 0.52
C LYS A 39 -1.91 9.10 0.50
N ASP A 40 -2.13 8.31 -0.55
CA ASP A 40 -3.34 7.52 -0.70
C ASP A 40 -3.41 6.46 0.41
N THR A 41 -2.29 5.82 0.73
CA THR A 41 -2.23 4.84 1.82
C THR A 41 -2.42 5.50 3.19
N ALA A 42 -1.81 6.66 3.43
CA ALA A 42 -2.00 7.39 4.67
C ALA A 42 -3.47 7.79 4.88
N GLN A 43 -4.15 8.21 3.81
CA GLN A 43 -5.59 8.48 3.86
C GLN A 43 -6.39 7.21 4.15
N LEU A 44 -6.07 6.08 3.53
CA LEU A 44 -6.72 4.79 3.81
C LEU A 44 -6.58 4.38 5.28
N MET A 45 -5.37 4.52 5.85
CA MET A 45 -5.12 4.25 7.27
C MET A 45 -5.89 5.20 8.18
N VAL A 46 -5.99 6.48 7.82
CA VAL A 46 -6.81 7.46 8.56
C VAL A 46 -8.29 7.06 8.51
N HIS A 47 -8.82 6.70 7.34
CA HIS A 47 -10.21 6.28 7.20
C HIS A 47 -10.51 5.00 8.01
N SER A 48 -9.59 4.04 8.01
CA SER A 48 -9.69 2.85 8.85
C SER A 48 -9.70 3.24 10.34
N SER A 49 -8.79 4.09 10.80
CA SER A 49 -8.78 4.53 12.21
C SER A 49 -10.05 5.29 12.61
N MET A 50 -10.62 6.09 11.72
CA MET A 50 -11.90 6.76 11.96
C MET A 50 -13.07 5.76 12.07
N PHE A 51 -13.07 4.71 11.24
CA PHE A 51 -14.04 3.63 11.36
C PHE A 51 -13.92 2.93 12.72
N TRP A 52 -12.72 2.53 13.12
CA TRP A 52 -12.48 1.84 14.41
C TRP A 52 -12.71 2.74 15.63
N ALA A 53 -12.54 4.06 15.51
CA ALA A 53 -12.88 5.02 16.55
C ALA A 53 -14.40 5.11 16.77
N ARG A 54 -15.18 4.97 15.70
CA ARG A 54 -16.65 4.97 15.75
C ARG A 54 -17.21 3.60 16.17
N TRP A 55 -16.61 2.54 15.65
CA TRP A 55 -17.02 1.16 15.82
C TRP A 55 -15.88 0.35 16.44
N SER A 56 -15.74 0.47 17.76
CA SER A 56 -14.79 -0.36 18.52
C SER A 56 -15.16 -1.84 18.43
N GLN A 57 -14.23 -2.71 18.83
CA GLN A 57 -14.34 -4.17 18.74
C GLN A 57 -15.63 -4.74 19.37
N ASP A 58 -16.18 -4.10 20.41
CA ASP A 58 -17.44 -4.50 21.03
C ASP A 58 -18.68 -4.00 20.26
N ARG A 59 -18.54 -2.89 19.52
CA ARG A 59 -19.65 -2.22 18.82
C ARG A 59 -19.72 -2.55 17.33
N ILE A 60 -18.69 -3.18 16.78
CA ILE A 60 -18.59 -3.52 15.34
C ILE A 60 -19.76 -4.38 14.85
N TRP A 61 -20.34 -5.21 15.73
CA TRP A 61 -21.51 -6.05 15.45
C TRP A 61 -22.80 -5.25 15.18
N SER A 62 -22.83 -3.97 15.58
CA SER A 62 -23.94 -3.05 15.34
C SER A 62 -23.73 -2.16 14.12
N ALA A 63 -22.55 -2.21 13.48
CA ALA A 63 -22.27 -1.42 12.30
C ALA A 63 -23.13 -1.91 11.11
N PRO A 64 -23.54 -1.01 10.19
CA PRO A 64 -24.30 -1.40 9.02
C PRO A 64 -23.41 -2.22 8.06
N TYR A 65 -24.01 -3.22 7.39
CA TYR A 65 -23.29 -4.15 6.52
C TYR A 65 -22.47 -3.45 5.42
N GLY A 66 -22.98 -2.36 4.84
CA GLY A 66 -22.26 -1.59 3.82
C GLY A 66 -20.99 -0.90 4.35
N GLU A 67 -20.98 -0.44 5.60
CA GLU A 67 -19.77 0.13 6.21
C GLU A 67 -18.74 -0.96 6.52
N LEU A 68 -19.19 -2.16 6.92
CA LEU A 68 -18.30 -3.31 7.13
C LEU A 68 -17.64 -3.79 5.84
N VAL A 69 -18.39 -3.84 4.73
CA VAL A 69 -17.82 -4.17 3.40
C VAL A 69 -16.77 -3.14 3.00
N ALA A 70 -17.06 -1.86 3.17
CA ALA A 70 -16.11 -0.79 2.85
C ALA A 70 -14.83 -0.87 3.70
N GLU A 71 -14.96 -1.24 4.99
CA GLU A 71 -13.79 -1.41 5.85
C GLU A 71 -13.00 -2.69 5.52
N ALA A 72 -13.68 -3.78 5.15
CA ALA A 72 -13.02 -5.00 4.70
C ALA A 72 -12.16 -4.75 3.45
N ASP A 73 -12.70 -4.05 2.46
CA ASP A 73 -11.98 -3.66 1.24
C ASP A 73 -10.76 -2.78 1.56
N ARG A 74 -10.91 -1.78 2.44
CA ARG A 74 -9.78 -0.95 2.90
C ARG A 74 -8.70 -1.78 3.59
N CYS A 75 -9.09 -2.69 4.48
CA CYS A 75 -8.16 -3.58 5.16
C CYS A 75 -7.38 -4.45 4.17
N GLU A 76 -8.05 -4.98 3.13
CA GLU A 76 -7.39 -5.74 2.06
C GLU A 76 -6.37 -4.90 1.28
N VAL A 77 -6.72 -3.66 0.92
CA VAL A 77 -5.81 -2.73 0.24
C VAL A 77 -4.59 -2.40 1.12
N ILE A 78 -4.80 -2.16 2.42
CA ILE A 78 -3.71 -1.88 3.37
C ILE A 78 -2.80 -3.10 3.51
N ILE A 79 -3.36 -4.31 3.65
CA ILE A 79 -2.59 -5.56 3.71
C ILE A 79 -1.73 -5.73 2.45
N ALA A 80 -2.33 -5.59 1.26
CA ALA A 80 -1.61 -5.69 0.00
C ALA A 80 -0.46 -4.67 -0.11
N TYR A 81 -0.69 -3.44 0.36
CA TYR A 81 0.33 -2.40 0.41
C TYR A 81 1.49 -2.75 1.37
N VAL A 82 1.17 -3.22 2.58
CA VAL A 82 2.16 -3.64 3.59
C VAL A 82 2.97 -4.85 3.09
N GLU A 83 2.34 -5.81 2.42
CA GLU A 83 3.04 -6.93 1.76
C GLU A 83 3.94 -6.46 0.61
N SER A 84 3.49 -5.48 -0.18
CA SER A 84 4.30 -4.93 -1.28
C SER A 84 5.58 -4.26 -0.75
N LYS A 85 5.52 -3.60 0.42
CA LYS A 85 6.69 -3.03 1.12
C LYS A 85 7.69 -4.09 1.55
N LYS A 86 7.22 -5.29 1.90
CA LYS A 86 8.08 -6.45 2.23
C LYS A 86 8.86 -6.92 1.00
N ARG A 87 8.22 -6.89 -0.19
CA ARG A 87 8.81 -7.35 -1.46
C ARG A 87 9.74 -6.32 -2.12
N SER A 88 9.46 -5.02 -2.00
CA SER A 88 10.16 -3.97 -2.75
C SER A 88 11.57 -3.64 -2.25
N LYS A 89 11.94 -4.01 -1.01
CA LYS A 89 13.27 -3.68 -0.46
C LYS A 89 14.31 -4.75 -0.75
N GLY A 90 14.90 -4.64 -1.94
CA GLY A 90 16.15 -5.29 -2.31
C GLY A 90 17.33 -4.91 -1.40
N LYS A 91 18.19 -5.91 -1.14
CA LYS A 91 19.55 -5.85 -0.54
C LYS A 91 19.76 -4.78 0.55
N ARG A 92 19.11 -4.94 1.70
CA ARG A 92 19.50 -4.25 2.95
C ARG A 92 20.43 -5.13 3.78
N ALA A 93 21.31 -4.51 4.56
CA ALA A 93 22.15 -5.20 5.55
C ALA A 93 21.28 -6.08 6.47
N ALA A 94 21.74 -7.30 6.75
CA ALA A 94 20.93 -8.36 7.36
C ALA A 94 20.22 -7.95 8.67
N GLY A 95 20.88 -7.19 9.55
CA GLY A 95 20.29 -6.70 10.79
C GLY A 95 19.17 -5.67 10.59
N SER A 96 19.34 -4.73 9.66
CA SER A 96 18.30 -3.74 9.31
C SER A 96 17.09 -4.39 8.62
N ARG A 97 17.32 -5.49 7.90
CA ARG A 97 16.26 -6.27 7.26
C ARG A 97 15.39 -7.01 8.29
N ALA A 98 15.98 -7.59 9.33
CA ALA A 98 15.24 -8.33 10.35
C ALA A 98 14.29 -7.41 11.16
N ALA A 99 14.79 -6.27 11.66
CA ALA A 99 13.97 -5.32 12.40
C ALA A 99 12.86 -4.71 11.54
N PHE A 100 13.15 -4.40 10.27
CA PHE A 100 12.15 -3.92 9.32
C PHE A 100 11.07 -4.98 9.05
N ASN A 101 11.47 -6.22 8.76
CA ASN A 101 10.52 -7.31 8.52
C ASN A 101 9.64 -7.56 9.75
N GLN A 102 10.21 -7.54 10.95
CA GLN A 102 9.44 -7.72 12.18
C GLN A 102 8.40 -6.62 12.37
N HIS A 103 8.74 -5.36 12.06
CA HIS A 103 7.77 -4.26 12.11
C HIS A 103 6.64 -4.46 11.09
N ILE A 104 6.99 -4.81 9.84
CA ILE A 104 6.01 -5.09 8.78
C ILE A 104 5.12 -6.29 9.14
N ASP A 105 5.68 -7.35 9.70
CA ASP A 105 4.92 -8.54 10.11
C ASP A 105 3.93 -8.22 11.25
N ARG A 106 4.29 -7.33 12.18
CA ARG A 106 3.36 -6.84 13.22
C ARG A 106 2.23 -6.01 12.64
N GLU A 107 2.53 -5.10 11.70
CA GLU A 107 1.50 -4.31 11.01
C GLU A 107 0.55 -5.24 10.24
N LEU A 108 1.10 -6.21 9.51
CA LEU A 108 0.34 -7.19 8.75
C LEU A 108 -0.60 -7.98 9.67
N ALA A 109 -0.08 -8.53 10.77
CA ALA A 109 -0.88 -9.27 11.74
C ALA A 109 -2.01 -8.42 12.36
N THR A 110 -1.76 -7.13 12.56
CA THR A 110 -2.76 -6.19 13.10
C THR A 110 -3.91 -6.01 12.11
N TYR A 111 -3.61 -5.67 10.85
CA TYR A 111 -4.65 -5.45 9.84
C TYR A 111 -5.37 -6.75 9.44
N GLN A 112 -4.68 -7.90 9.46
CA GLN A 112 -5.31 -9.20 9.28
C GLN A 112 -6.32 -9.49 10.40
N GLY A 113 -5.96 -9.25 11.67
CA GLY A 113 -6.87 -9.41 12.79
C GLY A 113 -8.09 -8.47 12.71
N MET A 114 -7.89 -7.23 12.27
CA MET A 114 -8.98 -6.28 12.02
C MET A 114 -9.92 -6.78 10.90
N LEU A 115 -9.36 -7.27 9.80
CA LEU A 115 -10.13 -7.84 8.69
C LEU A 115 -10.95 -9.05 9.13
N ASP A 116 -10.37 -9.94 9.92
CA ASP A 116 -11.06 -11.12 10.46
C ASP A 116 -12.23 -10.71 11.37
N ALA A 117 -12.05 -9.70 12.21
CA ALA A 117 -13.12 -9.16 13.05
C ALA A 117 -14.27 -8.58 12.21
N VAL A 118 -13.95 -7.82 11.16
CA VAL A 118 -14.95 -7.26 10.22
C VAL A 118 -15.70 -8.39 9.50
N ARG A 119 -14.98 -9.40 8.98
CA ARG A 119 -15.57 -10.56 8.30
C ARG A 119 -16.46 -11.38 9.22
N ASN A 120 -16.05 -11.57 10.48
CA ASN A 120 -16.88 -12.22 11.48
C ASN A 120 -18.16 -11.42 11.76
N ALA A 121 -18.08 -10.09 11.86
CA ALA A 121 -19.24 -9.23 12.00
C ALA A 121 -20.17 -9.29 10.78
N MET A 122 -19.62 -9.32 9.56
CA MET A 122 -20.39 -9.52 8.34
C MET A 122 -21.10 -10.87 8.32
N ASN A 123 -20.43 -11.95 8.70
CA ASN A 123 -21.01 -13.28 8.77
C ASN A 123 -22.14 -13.36 9.81
N TYR A 124 -21.98 -12.69 10.95
CA TYR A 124 -23.00 -12.58 11.98
C TYR A 124 -24.22 -11.77 11.52
N LEU A 125 -24.03 -10.65 10.83
CA LEU A 125 -25.16 -9.89 10.27
C LEU A 125 -25.86 -10.67 9.16
N ASN A 126 -25.11 -11.43 8.37
CA ASN A 126 -25.67 -12.30 7.34
C ASN A 126 -26.55 -13.41 7.94
N SER A 127 -26.12 -14.03 9.05
CA SER A 127 -26.94 -15.03 9.74
C SER A 127 -28.21 -14.43 10.39
N GLN A 128 -28.22 -13.13 10.65
CA GLN A 128 -29.40 -12.38 11.10
C GLN A 128 -30.31 -11.89 9.95
N GLY A 129 -30.02 -12.24 8.69
CA GLY A 129 -30.76 -11.75 7.53
C GLY A 129 -30.52 -10.28 7.20
N ARG A 130 -29.51 -9.65 7.80
CA ARG A 130 -29.03 -8.29 7.50
C ARG A 130 -27.82 -8.32 6.55
N GLY A 131 -27.74 -9.36 5.73
CA GLY A 131 -26.69 -9.59 4.75
C GLY A 131 -26.74 -8.61 3.57
N PRO A 132 -25.99 -8.89 2.49
CA PRO A 132 -25.89 -7.98 1.35
C PRO A 132 -27.29 -7.69 0.79
N GLN A 133 -27.67 -6.41 0.81
CA GLN A 133 -28.88 -5.96 0.15
C GLN A 133 -28.67 -6.12 -1.35
N GLN A 134 -29.17 -7.23 -1.91
CA GLN A 134 -29.26 -7.37 -3.35
C GLN A 134 -30.06 -6.18 -3.89
N PRO A 135 -29.50 -5.39 -4.83
CA PRO A 135 -30.27 -4.33 -5.45
C PRO A 135 -31.50 -4.97 -6.09
N TYR A 136 -32.69 -4.52 -5.70
CA TYR A 136 -33.94 -4.88 -6.33
C TYR A 136 -33.82 -4.48 -7.81
N ARG A 137 -33.61 -5.47 -8.69
CA ARG A 137 -33.73 -5.28 -10.14
C ARG A 137 -35.21 -5.05 -10.43
N ALA A 138 -35.59 -3.78 -10.58
CA ALA A 138 -36.82 -3.39 -11.25
C ALA A 138 -36.64 -3.53 -12.77
#